data_AF-A0A952AC71-F1
#
_entry.id   AF-A0A952AC71-F1
#
_cell.length_a   1.000
_cell.length_b   1.000
_cell.length_c   1.000
_cell.angle_alpha   90.00
_cell.angle_beta   90.00
_cell.angle_gamma   90.00
#
_symmetry.space_group_name_H-M   'P 1'
#
loop_
_entity.id
_entity.type
_entity.pdbx_description
1 polymer ?
#
loop_
_entity_poly.entity_id
_entity_poly.type
_entity_poly.pdbx_seq_one_letter_code
_entity_poly.pdbx_strand_id
1 'polypeptide(L)'
;MSFARSDRAARKLDSLKKAASAFAFVLLAWGVSLRFQQVKTDRNWHSGTGGTPLLKTGAATGVKKQGQSMKKSIIPAALALAVTAAPALAADLSKPVYKAAPAPAVTPAWDVAFGGVVMSDYNFRGVSQSNKGPSGGAYFEPQFTTAAGTFYVGVAGVGINWPSAFSDGSVGLSSPSAEIDFYGGWRNTWGALSLDLGYWYYYYPKEQFNIDSDFWEIYAKVAYAVTPDFTIGANIFYTPDMLNYGAVFANAGFTDKAEAIYASATAKWTLSSAANGVGAFLSGELGHWWIEDGGFINMSFSDPSYTYYNAGIGFTYKALTLDLRYHGTNMNQTDCGAYLLVGTPHATNNWCNDTFIVSLKADTSINALK
;
A
#
# COMPACT_ATOMS: atom_id res chain seq x y z
N MET A 1 -15.14 -18.98 42.13
CA MET A 1 -14.57 -18.11 41.06
C MET A 1 -15.39 -18.26 39.76
N SER A 2 -16.58 -17.67 39.66
CA SER A 2 -17.37 -17.71 38.40
C SER A 2 -18.05 -16.38 38.04
N PHE A 3 -18.20 -15.45 39.00
CA PHE A 3 -18.89 -14.19 38.76
C PHE A 3 -18.05 -13.05 38.12
N ALA A 4 -16.72 -13.20 37.98
CA ALA A 4 -15.85 -12.13 37.46
C ALA A 4 -15.58 -12.17 35.94
N ARG A 5 -16.06 -13.22 35.23
CA ARG A 5 -15.87 -13.39 33.78
C ARG A 5 -17.05 -12.87 32.95
N SER A 6 -18.28 -12.93 33.46
CA SER A 6 -19.48 -12.44 32.75
C SER A 6 -19.49 -10.91 32.60
N ASP A 7 -19.00 -10.20 33.61
CA ASP A 7 -18.94 -8.74 33.67
C ASP A 7 -17.98 -8.11 32.65
N ARG A 8 -16.94 -8.84 32.22
CA ARG A 8 -15.98 -8.36 31.22
C ARG A 8 -16.51 -8.49 29.80
N ALA A 9 -17.28 -9.54 29.52
CA ALA A 9 -17.94 -9.74 28.23
C ALA A 9 -19.10 -8.74 28.03
N ALA A 10 -19.87 -8.46 29.08
CA ALA A 10 -20.94 -7.46 29.05
C ALA A 10 -20.41 -6.04 28.79
N ARG A 11 -19.30 -5.66 29.45
CA ARG A 11 -18.64 -4.35 29.21
C ARG A 11 -18.07 -4.21 27.80
N LYS A 12 -17.57 -5.29 27.19
CA LYS A 12 -17.05 -5.28 25.81
C LYS A 12 -18.18 -5.15 24.79
N LEU A 13 -19.31 -5.82 25.02
CA LEU A 13 -20.50 -5.73 24.16
C LEU A 13 -21.18 -4.35 24.22
N ASP A 14 -21.21 -3.71 25.39
CA ASP A 14 -21.72 -2.34 25.54
C ASP A 14 -20.82 -1.29 24.87
N SER A 15 -19.49 -1.51 24.86
CA SER A 15 -18.57 -0.63 24.12
C SER A 15 -18.74 -0.74 22.60
N LEU A 16 -19.03 -1.95 22.10
CA LEU A 16 -19.29 -2.21 20.68
C LEU A 16 -20.66 -1.66 20.24
N LYS A 17 -21.68 -1.75 21.10
CA LYS A 17 -22.98 -1.12 20.85
C LYS A 17 -22.89 0.41 20.85
N LYS A 18 -22.12 1.01 21.77
CA LYS A 18 -21.86 2.46 21.78
C LYS A 18 -21.08 2.93 20.55
N ALA A 19 -20.10 2.15 20.08
CA ALA A 19 -19.38 2.42 18.84
C ALA A 19 -20.28 2.31 17.59
N ALA A 20 -21.15 1.30 17.54
CA ALA A 20 -22.13 1.13 16.46
C ALA A 20 -23.22 2.22 16.45
N SER A 21 -23.68 2.67 17.63
CA SER A 21 -24.61 3.79 17.76
C SER A 21 -23.99 5.14 17.39
N ALA A 22 -22.69 5.34 17.65
CA ALA A 22 -21.95 6.51 17.16
C ALA A 22 -21.81 6.48 15.62
N PHE A 23 -21.65 5.30 15.03
CA PHE A 23 -21.62 5.10 13.58
C PHE A 23 -22.98 5.36 12.89
N ALA A 24 -24.08 4.94 13.52
CA ALA A 24 -25.43 5.21 13.02
C ALA A 24 -25.81 6.70 13.09
N PHE A 25 -25.32 7.44 14.10
CA PHE A 25 -25.53 8.88 14.20
C PHE A 25 -24.77 9.68 13.13
N VAL A 26 -23.61 9.19 12.68
CA VAL A 26 -22.87 9.79 11.56
C VAL A 26 -23.60 9.56 10.23
N LEU A 27 -24.27 8.42 10.04
CA LEU A 27 -25.05 8.16 8.82
C LEU A 27 -26.40 8.90 8.76
N LEU A 28 -27.00 9.25 9.91
CA LEU A 28 -28.23 10.05 9.98
C LEU A 28 -27.98 11.57 9.94
N ALA A 29 -26.78 12.04 10.30
CA ALA A 29 -26.39 13.45 10.21
C ALA A 29 -26.00 13.89 8.78
N TRP A 30 -25.75 12.95 7.88
CA TRP A 30 -25.53 13.20 6.45
C TRP A 30 -26.82 12.85 5.71
N GLY A 31 -27.65 13.84 5.45
CA GLY A 31 -28.96 13.72 4.79
C GLY A 31 -28.88 13.21 3.34
N VAL A 32 -28.52 11.94 3.15
CA VAL A 32 -28.65 11.22 1.89
C VAL A 32 -30.06 10.66 1.84
N SER A 33 -31.00 11.50 1.39
CA SER A 33 -32.33 11.04 1.02
C SER A 33 -32.23 10.35 -0.35
N LEU A 34 -32.09 9.02 -0.36
CA LEU A 34 -32.21 8.20 -1.57
C LEU A 34 -33.68 8.24 -2.03
N ARG A 35 -34.00 9.11 -2.99
CA ARG A 35 -35.27 9.05 -3.71
C ARG A 35 -35.14 8.05 -4.86
N PHE A 36 -35.84 6.93 -4.74
CA PHE A 36 -36.15 6.06 -5.86
C PHE A 36 -37.03 6.81 -6.86
N GLN A 37 -36.56 6.94 -8.10
CA GLN A 37 -37.30 7.53 -9.21
C GLN A 37 -38.26 6.48 -9.75
N GLN A 38 -39.56 6.60 -9.43
CA GLN A 38 -40.60 5.86 -10.13
C GLN A 38 -40.88 6.50 -11.49
N VAL A 39 -40.73 5.69 -12.54
CA VAL A 39 -41.21 5.98 -13.88
C VAL A 39 -42.75 5.95 -13.87
N LYS A 40 -43.38 7.06 -14.31
CA LYS A 40 -44.76 7.07 -14.81
C LYS A 40 -44.87 8.04 -15.98
N THR A 41 -45.33 7.49 -17.09
CA THR A 41 -45.89 8.17 -18.25
C THR A 41 -47.09 9.02 -17.86
N ASP A 42 -47.22 10.25 -18.36
CA ASP A 42 -48.35 10.63 -19.22
C ASP A 42 -48.28 12.07 -19.76
N ARG A 43 -49.11 12.25 -20.78
CA ARG A 43 -49.31 13.33 -21.75
C ARG A 43 -49.72 14.72 -21.21
N ASN A 44 -49.56 15.68 -22.13
CA ASN A 44 -50.36 16.90 -22.39
C ASN A 44 -49.88 18.29 -21.88
N TRP A 45 -49.44 19.09 -22.87
CA TRP A 45 -50.15 20.28 -23.39
C TRP A 45 -49.89 21.69 -22.77
N HIS A 46 -49.53 22.62 -23.69
CA HIS A 46 -49.60 24.10 -23.67
C HIS A 46 -48.59 24.88 -22.81
N SER A 47 -48.09 26.08 -23.18
CA SER A 47 -48.05 26.92 -24.39
C SER A 47 -47.23 28.18 -24.03
N GLY A 48 -46.69 28.92 -25.02
CA GLY A 48 -46.31 30.34 -24.89
C GLY A 48 -44.81 30.64 -24.70
N THR A 49 -44.06 31.07 -25.72
CA THR A 49 -43.84 32.49 -26.16
C THR A 49 -43.26 33.35 -25.04
N GLY A 50 -42.13 34.06 -25.14
CA GLY A 50 -41.37 34.63 -26.25
C GLY A 50 -40.77 35.96 -25.74
N GLY A 51 -39.71 36.47 -26.36
CA GLY A 51 -39.33 37.89 -26.21
C GLY A 51 -37.92 38.19 -25.71
N THR A 52 -36.98 38.33 -26.64
CA THR A 52 -35.86 39.30 -26.57
C THR A 52 -36.38 40.72 -26.85
N PRO A 53 -35.64 41.78 -26.43
CA PRO A 53 -35.02 42.60 -27.47
C PRO A 53 -33.64 43.22 -27.12
N LEU A 54 -32.77 43.18 -28.14
CA LEU A 54 -31.90 44.21 -28.73
C LEU A 54 -31.34 45.41 -27.91
N LEU A 55 -29.99 45.46 -27.92
CA LEU A 55 -29.06 46.55 -28.25
C LEU A 55 -29.33 48.01 -27.80
N LYS A 56 -28.35 48.58 -27.07
CA LYS A 56 -27.90 49.98 -27.25
C LYS A 56 -26.39 50.10 -27.08
N THR A 57 -25.79 50.81 -28.03
CA THR A 57 -24.39 51.23 -28.13
C THR A 57 -24.09 52.40 -27.20
N GLY A 58 -22.86 52.47 -26.67
CA GLY A 58 -22.37 53.60 -25.88
C GLY A 58 -20.86 53.49 -25.63
N ALA A 59 -20.13 54.54 -26.02
CA ALA A 59 -18.68 54.60 -26.14
C ALA A 59 -17.93 54.72 -24.80
N ALA A 60 -16.62 54.53 -24.91
CA ALA A 60 -15.61 54.34 -23.88
C ALA A 60 -15.46 55.47 -22.83
N THR A 61 -15.13 55.06 -21.61
CA THR A 61 -14.23 55.81 -20.69
C THR A 61 -13.34 54.82 -19.93
N GLY A 62 -12.04 55.12 -19.87
CA GLY A 62 -10.99 54.20 -19.42
C GLY A 62 -10.96 53.94 -17.92
N VAL A 63 -10.72 52.68 -17.55
CA VAL A 63 -10.44 52.26 -16.18
C VAL A 63 -8.96 51.86 -16.06
N LYS A 64 -8.23 52.58 -15.20
CA LYS A 64 -6.86 52.28 -14.80
C LYS A 64 -6.79 50.88 -14.16
N LYS A 65 -6.01 49.96 -14.73
CA LYS A 65 -5.63 48.70 -14.06
C LYS A 65 -4.65 49.01 -12.93
N GLN A 66 -5.11 48.94 -11.68
CA GLN A 66 -4.24 48.77 -10.53
C GLN A 66 -3.55 47.41 -10.63
N GLY A 67 -2.22 47.40 -10.72
CA GLY A 67 -1.42 46.19 -10.66
C GLY A 67 -1.51 45.59 -9.25
N GLN A 68 -2.28 44.51 -9.12
CA GLN A 68 -2.13 43.61 -7.98
C GLN A 68 -0.79 42.90 -8.12
N SER A 69 0.16 43.27 -7.25
CA SER A 69 1.39 42.52 -7.00
C SER A 69 1.01 41.12 -6.52
N MET A 70 1.08 40.14 -7.43
CA MET A 70 1.03 38.73 -7.05
C MET A 70 2.33 38.39 -6.32
N LYS A 71 2.25 38.25 -5.00
CA LYS A 71 3.29 37.56 -4.23
C LYS A 71 3.41 36.14 -4.79
N LYS A 72 4.52 35.86 -5.48
CA LYS A 72 4.87 34.51 -5.94
C LYS A 72 5.18 33.67 -4.71
N SER A 73 4.19 32.95 -4.17
CA SER A 73 4.45 31.86 -3.24
C SER A 73 5.11 30.72 -4.01
N ILE A 74 6.39 30.52 -3.75
CA ILE A 74 7.16 29.35 -4.19
C ILE A 74 6.89 28.27 -3.15
N ILE A 75 6.06 27.28 -3.48
CA ILE A 75 5.89 26.08 -2.65
C ILE A 75 7.01 25.12 -3.05
N PRO A 76 7.92 24.73 -2.13
CA PRO A 76 8.88 23.68 -2.43
C PRO A 76 8.12 22.36 -2.60
N ALA A 77 8.44 21.63 -3.67
CA ALA A 77 7.90 20.29 -3.92
C ALA A 77 8.37 19.37 -2.79
N ALA A 78 7.45 19.00 -1.89
CA ALA A 78 7.68 17.91 -0.95
C ALA A 78 7.65 16.61 -1.78
N LEU A 79 8.79 15.91 -1.80
CA LEU A 79 8.88 14.55 -2.29
C LEU A 79 7.86 13.73 -1.49
N ALA A 80 6.81 13.22 -2.14
CA ALA A 80 5.85 12.40 -1.43
C ALA A 80 6.55 11.09 -1.03
N LEU A 81 6.50 10.84 0.27
CA LEU A 81 7.06 9.71 0.98
C LEU A 81 6.37 8.42 0.50
N ALA A 82 6.95 7.77 -0.50
CA ALA A 82 6.64 6.36 -0.75
C ALA A 82 7.46 5.57 0.28
N VAL A 83 6.85 5.25 1.42
CA VAL A 83 7.44 4.33 2.39
C VAL A 83 6.85 2.96 2.17
N THR A 84 7.74 2.00 1.96
CA THR A 84 7.43 0.73 1.30
C THR A 84 7.20 -0.43 2.28
N ALA A 85 6.77 -0.11 3.50
CA ALA A 85 6.18 -1.07 4.43
C ALA A 85 4.68 -1.34 4.14
N ALA A 86 4.14 -0.77 3.06
CA ALA A 86 2.75 -0.97 2.66
C ALA A 86 2.59 -2.19 1.72
N PRO A 87 1.48 -2.96 1.85
CA PRO A 87 1.26 -4.22 1.14
C PRO A 87 1.01 -4.08 -0.37
N ALA A 88 1.14 -2.88 -0.95
CA ALA A 88 0.81 -2.61 -2.35
C ALA A 88 1.67 -1.50 -2.95
N LEU A 89 2.61 -1.86 -3.81
CA LEU A 89 3.57 -0.92 -4.43
C LEU A 89 2.87 0.12 -5.32
N ALA A 90 1.74 -0.25 -5.93
CA ALA A 90 0.94 0.66 -6.75
C ALA A 90 0.23 1.77 -5.95
N ALA A 91 -0.13 1.51 -4.69
CA ALA A 91 -0.76 2.52 -3.84
C ALA A 91 0.23 3.65 -3.48
N ASP A 92 1.51 3.29 -3.34
CA ASP A 92 2.57 4.15 -2.86
C ASP A 92 3.21 5.01 -3.98
N LEU A 93 2.78 4.84 -5.24
CA LEU A 93 3.20 5.73 -6.33
C LEU A 93 2.85 7.19 -5.98
N SER A 94 3.87 8.04 -5.88
CA SER A 94 3.71 9.47 -5.56
C SER A 94 2.99 10.20 -6.69
N LYS A 95 2.16 11.21 -6.36
CA LYS A 95 1.64 12.14 -7.36
C LYS A 95 2.80 12.98 -7.92
N PRO A 96 3.04 13.00 -9.24
CA PRO A 96 4.07 13.85 -9.81
C PRO A 96 3.61 15.31 -9.84
N VAL A 97 4.42 16.21 -9.27
CA VAL A 97 4.18 17.66 -9.35
C VAL A 97 4.99 18.22 -10.51
N TYR A 98 4.34 18.46 -11.64
CA TYR A 98 4.96 19.18 -12.75
C TYR A 98 5.03 20.68 -12.46
N LYS A 99 6.21 21.13 -12.05
CA LYS A 99 6.69 22.46 -12.42
C LYS A 99 8.22 22.47 -12.42
N ALA A 100 8.82 22.49 -13.61
CA ALA A 100 10.25 22.73 -13.76
C ALA A 100 10.55 24.19 -13.39
N ALA A 101 10.89 24.43 -12.14
CA ALA A 101 11.68 25.59 -11.75
C ALA A 101 13.17 25.22 -11.89
N PRO A 102 14.07 26.18 -12.19
CA PRO A 102 15.51 25.94 -12.11
C PRO A 102 15.81 25.35 -10.73
N ALA A 103 16.50 24.20 -10.67
CA ALA A 103 16.86 23.58 -9.40
C ALA A 103 17.57 24.63 -8.54
N PRO A 104 16.97 25.10 -7.43
CA PRO A 104 17.71 25.86 -6.45
C PRO A 104 18.88 24.97 -6.02
N ALA A 105 20.02 25.55 -5.67
CA ALA A 105 21.06 24.80 -4.98
C ALA A 105 20.39 24.12 -3.77
N VAL A 106 20.24 22.78 -3.82
CA VAL A 106 19.60 22.04 -2.75
C VAL A 106 20.55 22.12 -1.57
N THR A 107 20.26 23.02 -0.63
CA THR A 107 20.92 23.02 0.67
C THR A 107 20.66 21.64 1.29
N PRO A 108 21.71 20.88 1.68
CA PRO A 108 21.49 19.58 2.27
C PRO A 108 20.49 19.65 3.42
N ALA A 109 19.47 18.80 3.38
CA ALA A 109 18.33 18.88 4.27
C ALA A 109 18.05 17.54 4.92
N TRP A 110 17.88 17.56 6.23
CA TRP A 110 17.42 16.43 7.01
C TRP A 110 15.89 16.45 7.10
N ASP A 111 15.30 15.28 6.99
CA ASP A 111 13.91 15.03 7.35
C ASP A 111 13.81 13.65 7.99
N VAL A 112 12.67 13.37 8.60
CA VAL A 112 12.33 12.06 9.12
C VAL A 112 10.91 11.76 8.71
N ALA A 113 10.75 10.73 7.89
CA ALA A 113 9.46 10.18 7.56
C ALA A 113 9.06 9.13 8.58
N PHE A 114 7.77 9.09 8.88
CA PHE A 114 7.21 8.11 9.78
C PHE A 114 5.73 7.93 9.48
N GLY A 115 5.24 6.75 9.82
CA GLY A 115 3.87 6.42 9.56
C GLY A 115 3.50 5.07 10.14
N GLY A 116 2.27 4.69 9.86
CA GLY A 116 1.75 3.40 10.25
C GLY A 116 0.49 3.02 9.52
N VAL A 117 0.15 1.76 9.64
CA VAL A 117 -0.99 1.14 8.97
C VAL A 117 -1.72 0.23 9.94
N VAL A 118 -3.04 0.20 9.82
CA VAL A 118 -3.87 -0.90 10.29
C VAL A 118 -4.61 -1.46 9.10
N MET A 119 -4.69 -2.79 9.01
CA MET A 119 -5.22 -3.49 7.86
C MET A 119 -5.97 -4.75 8.29
N SER A 120 -6.95 -5.17 7.49
CA SER A 120 -7.71 -6.39 7.75
C SER A 120 -6.91 -7.67 7.51
N ASP A 121 -5.83 -7.58 6.73
CA ASP A 121 -4.88 -8.64 6.42
C ASP A 121 -3.55 -8.00 6.02
N TYR A 122 -2.42 -8.50 6.51
CA TYR A 122 -1.10 -8.14 6.01
C TYR A 122 -0.75 -9.11 4.88
N ASN A 123 -0.85 -8.64 3.64
CA ASN A 123 -0.57 -9.44 2.45
C ASN A 123 0.73 -8.99 1.78
N PHE A 124 1.74 -9.85 1.81
CA PHE A 124 3.01 -9.62 1.15
C PHE A 124 3.00 -10.28 -0.22
N ARG A 125 2.91 -9.47 -1.28
CA ARG A 125 2.95 -9.91 -2.69
C ARG A 125 2.09 -11.14 -2.98
N GLY A 126 0.87 -11.19 -2.42
CA GLY A 126 -0.10 -12.26 -2.64
C GLY A 126 -0.25 -13.26 -1.51
N VAL A 127 0.69 -13.34 -0.57
CA VAL A 127 0.63 -14.29 0.56
C VAL A 127 0.28 -13.55 1.84
N SER A 128 -0.72 -14.05 2.58
CA SER A 128 -1.05 -13.50 3.90
C SER A 128 0.01 -13.85 4.93
N GLN A 129 0.55 -12.82 5.58
CA GLN A 129 1.51 -12.91 6.67
C GLN A 129 0.83 -12.86 8.05
N SER A 130 -0.44 -12.44 8.11
CA SER A 130 -1.22 -12.35 9.35
C SER A 130 -2.36 -13.37 9.43
N ASN A 131 -2.25 -14.49 8.71
CA ASN A 131 -3.23 -15.58 8.68
C ASN A 131 -4.65 -15.09 8.36
N LYS A 132 -4.75 -14.23 7.35
CA LYS A 132 -5.98 -13.55 6.90
C LYS A 132 -6.71 -12.78 8.01
N GLY A 133 -5.98 -12.43 9.05
CA GLY A 133 -6.45 -11.70 10.21
C GLY A 133 -5.92 -10.27 10.25
N PRO A 134 -6.52 -9.41 11.08
CA PRO A 134 -6.12 -8.02 11.19
C PRO A 134 -4.67 -7.89 11.63
N SER A 135 -3.98 -6.91 11.04
CA SER A 135 -2.60 -6.57 11.35
C SER A 135 -2.41 -5.06 11.43
N GLY A 136 -1.28 -4.65 11.98
CA GLY A 136 -0.84 -3.28 11.95
C GLY A 136 0.67 -3.19 11.99
N GLY A 137 1.17 -2.05 11.56
CA GLY A 137 2.60 -1.78 11.52
C GLY A 137 2.90 -0.30 11.58
N ALA A 138 4.17 0.01 11.77
CA ALA A 138 4.70 1.36 11.78
C ALA A 138 6.13 1.37 11.24
N TYR A 139 6.58 2.54 10.80
CA TYR A 139 7.95 2.74 10.36
C TYR A 139 8.51 4.09 10.80
N PHE A 140 9.83 4.18 10.73
CA PHE A 140 10.62 5.38 10.95
C PHE A 140 11.80 5.42 9.98
N GLU A 141 11.94 6.49 9.21
CA GLU A 141 12.91 6.64 8.12
C GLU A 141 13.58 8.02 8.15
N PRO A 142 14.78 8.13 8.76
CA PRO A 142 15.65 9.29 8.56
C PRO A 142 16.09 9.44 7.10
N GLN A 143 16.07 10.69 6.63
CA GLN A 143 16.39 11.03 5.25
C GLN A 143 17.39 12.18 5.20
N PHE A 144 18.32 12.09 4.24
CA PHE A 144 19.26 13.14 3.92
C PHE A 144 19.20 13.48 2.43
N THR A 145 18.67 14.65 2.12
CA THR A 145 18.47 15.12 0.75
C THR A 145 19.61 16.03 0.32
N THR A 146 20.19 15.75 -0.85
CA THR A 146 21.27 16.50 -1.48
C THR A 146 20.93 16.82 -2.94
N ALA A 147 21.80 17.55 -3.65
CA ALA A 147 21.67 17.73 -5.09
C ALA A 147 21.75 16.41 -5.88
N ALA A 148 22.36 15.36 -5.31
CA ALA A 148 22.45 14.05 -5.94
C ALA A 148 21.21 13.17 -5.70
N GLY A 149 20.25 13.60 -4.87
CA GLY A 149 19.09 12.80 -4.47
C GLY A 149 18.98 12.64 -2.96
N THR A 150 18.05 11.80 -2.53
CA THR A 150 17.73 11.52 -1.13
C THR A 150 18.27 10.16 -0.73
N PHE A 151 19.20 10.16 0.23
CA PHE A 151 19.64 8.96 0.93
C PHE A 151 18.71 8.73 2.12
N TYR A 152 18.41 7.47 2.41
CA TYR A 152 17.55 7.12 3.53
C TYR A 152 17.97 5.79 4.15
N VAL A 153 17.66 5.67 5.43
CA VAL A 153 17.69 4.42 6.19
C VAL A 153 16.44 4.37 7.03
N GLY A 154 15.93 3.19 7.33
CA GLY A 154 14.71 3.06 8.10
C GLY A 154 14.54 1.71 8.74
N VAL A 155 13.56 1.68 9.63
CA VAL A 155 13.06 0.47 10.26
C VAL A 155 11.55 0.45 10.16
N ALA A 156 10.98 -0.69 9.80
CA ALA A 156 9.56 -0.96 9.87
C ALA A 156 9.29 -2.18 10.75
N GLY A 157 8.12 -2.22 11.37
CA GLY A 157 7.67 -3.39 12.12
C GLY A 157 6.20 -3.66 11.84
N VAL A 158 5.86 -4.91 11.55
CA VAL A 158 4.51 -5.35 11.22
C VAL A 158 4.14 -6.59 12.01
N GLY A 159 2.89 -6.64 12.49
CA GLY A 159 2.34 -7.82 13.13
C GLY A 159 2.13 -8.97 12.12
N ILE A 160 2.73 -10.12 12.41
CA ILE A 160 2.52 -11.35 11.64
C ILE A 160 1.94 -12.45 12.52
N ASN A 161 1.35 -13.44 11.87
CA ASN A 161 0.76 -14.60 12.52
C ASN A 161 1.09 -15.82 11.67
N TRP A 162 2.32 -16.29 11.80
CA TRP A 162 2.77 -17.52 11.17
C TRP A 162 2.49 -18.73 12.07
N PRO A 163 2.27 -19.92 11.50
CA PRO A 163 1.87 -21.09 12.26
C PRO A 163 3.02 -21.54 13.16
N SER A 164 2.72 -21.90 14.41
CA SER A 164 3.70 -22.51 15.31
C SER A 164 3.61 -24.02 15.17
N ALA A 165 4.58 -24.63 14.50
CA ALA A 165 4.74 -26.08 14.29
C ALA A 165 3.52 -26.72 13.63
N PHE A 166 3.72 -27.41 12.53
CA PHE A 166 2.72 -28.36 12.10
C PHE A 166 2.89 -29.64 12.93
N SER A 167 1.82 -30.03 13.63
CA SER A 167 1.80 -31.25 14.45
C SER A 167 1.94 -32.54 13.63
N ASP A 168 1.93 -32.44 12.30
CA ASP A 168 2.06 -33.53 11.34
C ASP A 168 3.50 -33.73 10.82
N GLY A 169 4.47 -32.94 11.30
CA GLY A 169 5.86 -33.02 10.86
C GLY A 169 6.17 -32.27 9.56
N SER A 170 5.25 -31.47 9.03
CA SER A 170 5.54 -30.57 7.92
C SER A 170 6.61 -29.55 8.31
N VAL A 171 7.56 -29.30 7.42
CA VAL A 171 8.49 -28.17 7.52
C VAL A 171 7.71 -26.90 7.17
N GLY A 172 7.88 -25.82 7.91
CA GLY A 172 6.99 -24.67 7.78
C GLY A 172 7.68 -23.36 8.08
N LEU A 173 7.04 -22.26 7.66
CA LEU A 173 7.34 -20.94 8.20
C LEU A 173 7.33 -21.00 9.72
N SER A 174 8.27 -20.29 10.32
CA SER A 174 8.48 -20.27 11.76
C SER A 174 7.33 -19.54 12.49
N SER A 175 7.40 -19.40 13.83
CA SER A 175 6.42 -18.57 14.58
C SER A 175 7.12 -17.36 15.23
N PRO A 176 7.54 -16.38 14.43
CA PRO A 176 8.14 -15.15 14.92
C PRO A 176 7.09 -14.25 15.57
N SER A 177 7.57 -13.32 16.39
CA SER A 177 6.70 -12.37 17.10
C SER A 177 6.26 -11.17 16.25
N ALA A 178 7.00 -10.87 15.18
CA ALA A 178 6.79 -9.75 14.26
C ALA A 178 7.66 -9.96 13.02
N GLU A 179 7.37 -9.20 11.97
CA GLU A 179 8.34 -8.92 10.91
C GLU A 179 8.96 -7.55 11.22
N ILE A 180 10.28 -7.48 11.29
CA ILE A 180 11.04 -6.24 11.51
C ILE A 180 11.94 -6.02 10.30
N ASP A 181 11.71 -4.95 9.57
CA ASP A 181 12.45 -4.68 8.36
C ASP A 181 13.48 -3.60 8.63
N PHE A 182 14.74 -3.87 8.31
CA PHE A 182 15.77 -2.83 8.21
C PHE A 182 16.01 -2.54 6.74
N TYR A 183 15.97 -1.26 6.38
CA TYR A 183 16.11 -0.90 4.99
C TYR A 183 16.89 0.39 4.82
N GLY A 184 17.37 0.59 3.61
CA GLY A 184 18.05 1.81 3.23
C GLY A 184 18.32 1.87 1.74
N GLY A 185 18.62 3.07 1.26
CA GLY A 185 18.79 3.26 -0.16
C GLY A 185 19.00 4.71 -0.55
N TRP A 186 18.82 4.91 -1.84
CA TRP A 186 18.93 6.20 -2.50
C TRP A 186 17.80 6.32 -3.52
N ARG A 187 17.10 7.47 -3.48
CA ARG A 187 16.05 7.80 -4.43
C ARG A 187 16.26 9.17 -5.03
N ASN A 188 15.90 9.33 -6.30
CA ASN A 188 15.95 10.60 -7.00
C ASN A 188 14.85 10.72 -8.05
N THR A 189 14.52 11.96 -8.41
CA THR A 189 13.50 12.29 -9.41
C THR A 189 14.06 13.30 -10.41
N TRP A 190 14.00 12.95 -11.70
CA TRP A 190 14.37 13.80 -12.82
C TRP A 190 13.14 14.10 -13.67
N GLY A 191 12.49 15.23 -13.39
CA GLY A 191 11.27 15.62 -14.06
C GLY A 191 10.15 14.59 -13.83
N ALA A 192 9.82 13.83 -14.88
CA ALA A 192 8.77 12.81 -14.86
C ALA A 192 9.21 11.47 -14.27
N LEU A 193 10.52 11.22 -14.27
CA LEU A 193 11.11 9.93 -13.94
C LEU A 193 11.58 9.92 -12.49
N SER A 194 11.14 8.95 -11.72
CA SER A 194 11.65 8.65 -10.37
C SER A 194 12.34 7.30 -10.37
N LEU A 195 13.45 7.21 -9.64
CA LEU A 195 14.20 5.99 -9.39
C LEU A 195 14.44 5.85 -7.89
N ASP A 196 14.27 4.64 -7.38
CA ASP A 196 14.61 4.25 -6.02
C ASP A 196 15.39 2.94 -6.05
N LEU A 197 16.60 2.97 -5.50
CA LEU A 197 17.49 1.83 -5.36
C LEU A 197 17.68 1.58 -3.87
N GLY A 198 17.58 0.33 -3.44
CA GLY A 198 17.78 0.05 -2.04
C GLY A 198 17.97 -1.40 -1.69
N TYR A 199 17.98 -1.63 -0.38
CA TYR A 199 18.20 -2.89 0.28
C TYR A 199 17.19 -3.06 1.41
N TRP A 200 16.66 -4.28 1.57
CA TRP A 200 15.83 -4.73 2.69
C TRP A 200 16.52 -5.89 3.38
N TYR A 201 16.47 -5.91 4.71
CA TYR A 201 16.73 -7.08 5.54
C TYR A 201 15.49 -7.33 6.37
N TYR A 202 14.89 -8.49 6.16
CA TYR A 202 13.71 -8.98 6.87
C TYR A 202 14.19 -9.75 8.09
N TYR A 203 13.88 -9.24 9.28
CA TYR A 203 14.22 -9.86 10.56
C TYR A 203 12.98 -10.44 11.25
N TYR A 204 13.02 -11.73 11.57
CA TYR A 204 11.95 -12.48 12.20
C TYR A 204 12.35 -12.87 13.64
N PRO A 205 12.10 -12.02 14.66
CA PRO A 205 12.49 -12.31 16.03
C PRO A 205 11.68 -13.45 16.68
N LYS A 206 12.37 -14.21 17.56
CA LYS A 206 11.81 -15.26 18.44
C LYS A 206 11.20 -16.44 17.70
N GLU A 207 11.82 -16.83 16.59
CA GLU A 207 11.45 -18.04 15.87
C GLU A 207 11.70 -19.29 16.73
N GLN A 208 10.78 -20.25 16.62
CA GLN A 208 10.78 -21.44 17.46
C GLN A 208 11.35 -22.70 16.76
N PHE A 209 11.73 -22.62 15.48
CA PHE A 209 12.00 -23.80 14.64
C PHE A 209 13.48 -24.07 14.28
N ASN A 210 14.45 -23.46 14.95
CA ASN A 210 15.89 -23.62 14.65
C ASN A 210 16.31 -23.31 13.20
N ILE A 211 15.39 -22.81 12.37
CA ILE A 211 15.66 -22.27 11.05
C ILE A 211 15.27 -20.81 11.13
N ASP A 212 16.29 -19.99 10.92
CA ASP A 212 16.17 -18.54 10.82
C ASP A 212 15.48 -18.22 9.49
N SER A 213 14.32 -17.55 9.47
CA SER A 213 13.66 -17.16 8.20
C SER A 213 14.13 -15.80 7.68
N ASP A 214 15.12 -15.19 8.33
CA ASP A 214 15.71 -13.93 7.93
C ASP A 214 16.26 -14.01 6.50
N PHE A 215 15.96 -13.00 5.71
CA PHE A 215 16.50 -12.89 4.36
C PHE A 215 16.63 -11.42 3.96
N TRP A 216 17.24 -11.18 2.81
CA TRP A 216 17.42 -9.82 2.30
C TRP A 216 17.10 -9.70 0.83
N GLU A 217 16.71 -8.50 0.42
CA GLU A 217 16.49 -8.15 -0.97
C GLU A 217 17.27 -6.89 -1.34
N ILE A 218 17.82 -6.87 -2.55
CA ILE A 218 18.13 -5.59 -3.24
C ILE A 218 17.02 -5.29 -4.22
N TYR A 219 16.76 -4.02 -4.47
CA TYR A 219 15.71 -3.62 -5.39
C TYR A 219 16.04 -2.38 -6.21
N ALA A 220 15.33 -2.29 -7.33
CA ALA A 220 15.18 -1.08 -8.11
C ALA A 220 13.69 -0.85 -8.41
N LYS A 221 13.22 0.38 -8.16
CA LYS A 221 11.86 0.82 -8.46
C LYS A 221 11.93 2.04 -9.34
N VAL A 222 11.20 2.02 -10.44
CA VAL A 222 11.11 3.12 -11.40
C VAL A 222 9.66 3.54 -11.49
N ALA A 223 9.42 4.84 -11.48
CA ALA A 223 8.10 5.41 -11.77
C ALA A 223 8.21 6.51 -12.82
N TYR A 224 7.24 6.56 -13.72
CA TYR A 224 7.16 7.56 -14.76
C TYR A 224 5.77 8.23 -14.76
N ALA A 225 5.79 9.54 -14.57
CA ALA A 225 4.64 10.42 -14.66
C ALA A 225 4.23 10.61 -16.13
N VAL A 226 3.33 9.77 -16.62
CA VAL A 226 2.82 9.89 -18.00
C VAL A 226 2.02 11.18 -18.17
N THR A 227 1.21 11.52 -17.16
CA THR A 227 0.49 12.79 -17.04
C THR A 227 0.55 13.26 -15.58
N PRO A 228 0.09 14.48 -15.25
CA PRO A 228 0.01 14.92 -13.85
C PRO A 228 -0.83 14.03 -12.94
N ASP A 229 -1.77 13.28 -13.51
CA ASP A 229 -2.71 12.43 -12.77
C ASP A 229 -2.50 10.94 -13.02
N PHE A 230 -1.70 10.56 -14.03
CA PHE A 230 -1.43 9.16 -14.37
C PHE A 230 0.06 8.83 -14.28
N THR A 231 0.39 7.86 -13.44
CA THR A 231 1.76 7.37 -13.22
C THR A 231 1.79 5.87 -13.46
N ILE A 232 2.83 5.42 -14.15
CA ILE A 232 3.17 4.00 -14.28
C ILE A 232 4.48 3.73 -13.55
N GLY A 233 4.70 2.49 -13.15
CA GLY A 233 5.97 2.10 -12.55
C GLY A 233 6.32 0.65 -12.84
N ALA A 234 7.57 0.32 -12.56
CA ALA A 234 8.11 -1.02 -12.61
C ALA A 234 9.03 -1.24 -11.41
N ASN A 235 9.00 -2.43 -10.84
CA ASN A 235 9.81 -2.81 -9.69
C ASN A 235 10.53 -4.12 -10.01
N ILE A 236 11.75 -4.26 -9.50
CA ILE A 236 12.47 -5.52 -9.47
C ILE A 236 13.13 -5.67 -8.10
N PHE A 237 13.07 -6.89 -7.56
CA PHE A 237 13.68 -7.29 -6.30
C PHE A 237 14.42 -8.60 -6.53
N TYR A 238 15.58 -8.73 -5.92
CA TYR A 238 16.40 -9.94 -5.96
C TYR A 238 16.76 -10.35 -4.54
N THR A 239 16.56 -11.63 -4.22
CA THR A 239 17.07 -12.29 -3.02
C THR A 239 17.85 -13.55 -3.42
N PRO A 240 19.03 -13.81 -2.84
CA PRO A 240 19.76 -15.04 -3.10
C PRO A 240 19.15 -16.28 -2.42
N ASP A 241 18.33 -16.10 -1.39
CA ASP A 241 17.71 -17.18 -0.63
C ASP A 241 16.46 -16.67 0.10
N MET A 242 15.31 -16.74 -0.57
CA MET A 242 14.04 -16.27 -0.05
C MET A 242 13.68 -17.04 1.23
N LEU A 243 13.35 -16.29 2.31
CA LEU A 243 13.00 -16.84 3.63
C LEU A 243 14.03 -17.85 4.17
N ASN A 244 15.29 -17.75 3.71
CA ASN A 244 16.38 -18.67 4.03
C ASN A 244 16.01 -20.15 3.82
N TYR A 245 15.22 -20.45 2.76
CA TYR A 245 14.81 -21.82 2.48
C TYR A 245 15.97 -22.77 2.24
N GLY A 246 17.13 -22.27 1.80
CA GLY A 246 18.35 -23.06 1.72
C GLY A 246 18.74 -23.74 3.05
N ALA A 247 18.43 -23.15 4.20
CA ALA A 247 18.63 -23.79 5.50
C ALA A 247 17.63 -24.94 5.74
N VAL A 248 16.38 -24.80 5.28
CA VAL A 248 15.39 -25.88 5.28
C VAL A 248 15.84 -27.03 4.38
N PHE A 249 16.29 -26.71 3.16
CA PHE A 249 16.78 -27.69 2.19
C PHE A 249 18.03 -28.42 2.70
N ALA A 250 18.96 -27.70 3.35
CA ALA A 250 20.14 -28.29 3.96
C ALA A 250 19.80 -29.28 5.08
N ASN A 251 18.79 -28.99 5.90
CA ASN A 251 18.32 -29.93 6.92
C ASN A 251 17.70 -31.21 6.32
N ALA A 252 17.20 -31.13 5.08
CA ALA A 252 16.72 -32.28 4.30
C ALA A 252 17.83 -32.96 3.47
N GLY A 253 19.08 -32.49 3.54
CA GLY A 253 20.24 -33.08 2.86
C GLY A 253 20.52 -32.51 1.46
N PHE A 254 19.94 -31.37 1.11
CA PHE A 254 20.10 -30.73 -0.20
C PHE A 254 20.97 -29.46 -0.10
N THR A 255 21.60 -29.05 -1.19
CA THR A 255 22.46 -27.85 -1.23
C THR A 255 21.81 -26.68 -1.98
N ASP A 256 20.58 -26.86 -2.44
CA ASP A 256 19.81 -25.88 -3.18
C ASP A 256 19.54 -24.61 -2.35
N LYS A 257 19.28 -23.50 -3.04
CA LYS A 257 18.87 -22.22 -2.48
C LYS A 257 17.59 -21.77 -3.18
N ALA A 258 16.71 -21.07 -2.47
CA ALA A 258 15.55 -20.44 -3.10
C ALA A 258 15.93 -19.04 -3.60
N GLU A 259 16.88 -18.96 -4.53
CA GLU A 259 17.17 -17.70 -5.21
C GLU A 259 15.89 -17.24 -5.92
N ALA A 260 15.54 -15.96 -5.78
CA ALA A 260 14.29 -15.46 -6.33
C ALA A 260 14.41 -14.04 -6.86
N ILE A 261 13.67 -13.80 -7.94
CA ILE A 261 13.42 -12.48 -8.51
C ILE A 261 11.93 -12.22 -8.45
N TYR A 262 11.56 -11.05 -7.92
CA TYR A 262 10.22 -10.51 -8.07
C TYR A 262 10.27 -9.31 -9.01
N ALA A 263 9.46 -9.31 -10.06
CA ALA A 263 9.27 -8.10 -10.87
C ALA A 263 7.79 -7.76 -10.98
N SER A 264 7.47 -6.47 -10.96
CA SER A 264 6.09 -6.01 -11.11
C SER A 264 5.97 -4.74 -11.94
N ALA A 265 4.82 -4.56 -12.56
CA ALA A 265 4.37 -3.34 -13.20
C ALA A 265 3.21 -2.75 -12.38
N THR A 266 3.22 -1.43 -12.23
CA THR A 266 2.24 -0.69 -11.43
C THR A 266 1.63 0.44 -12.25
N ALA A 267 0.39 0.79 -11.95
CA ALA A 267 -0.27 1.97 -12.49
C ALA A 267 -1.10 2.65 -11.41
N LYS A 268 -1.11 3.98 -11.42
CA LYS A 268 -1.94 4.81 -10.53
C LYS A 268 -2.54 5.97 -11.30
N TRP A 269 -3.85 6.11 -11.16
CA TRP A 269 -4.62 7.23 -11.67
C TRP A 269 -5.19 8.02 -10.49
N THR A 270 -4.69 9.23 -10.28
CA THR A 270 -5.23 10.20 -9.32
C THR A 270 -6.49 10.85 -9.88
N LEU A 271 -7.61 10.68 -9.20
CA LEU A 271 -8.89 11.24 -9.62
C LEU A 271 -9.00 12.72 -9.21
N SER A 272 -9.75 13.49 -9.99
CA SER A 272 -10.10 14.87 -9.64
C SER A 272 -10.71 14.93 -8.24
N SER A 273 -10.28 15.91 -7.44
CA SER A 273 -10.58 15.99 -5.99
C SER A 273 -12.06 15.75 -5.67
N ALA A 274 -12.33 14.81 -4.76
CA ALA A 274 -13.63 14.73 -4.12
C ALA A 274 -13.83 16.01 -3.29
N ALA A 275 -15.09 16.40 -3.10
CA ALA A 275 -15.44 17.58 -2.31
C ALA A 275 -14.78 17.52 -0.90
N ASN A 276 -14.48 18.69 -0.32
CA ASN A 276 -14.00 18.84 1.06
C ASN A 276 -12.56 18.35 1.34
N GLY A 277 -11.68 18.38 0.33
CA GLY A 277 -10.23 18.12 0.51
C GLY A 277 -9.85 16.64 0.58
N VAL A 278 -10.76 15.76 0.17
CA VAL A 278 -10.47 14.33 -0.01
C VAL A 278 -9.98 14.09 -1.44
N GLY A 279 -8.75 13.60 -1.56
CA GLY A 279 -8.23 13.04 -2.82
C GLY A 279 -8.70 11.61 -2.99
N ALA A 280 -8.77 11.14 -4.24
CA ALA A 280 -9.02 9.74 -4.54
C ALA A 280 -8.07 9.26 -5.64
N PHE A 281 -7.77 7.97 -5.67
CA PHE A 281 -7.00 7.35 -6.74
C PHE A 281 -7.43 5.92 -7.01
N LEU A 282 -7.27 5.48 -8.25
CA LEU A 282 -7.30 4.08 -8.64
C LEU A 282 -5.86 3.61 -8.84
N SER A 283 -5.56 2.38 -8.46
CA SER A 283 -4.23 1.82 -8.69
C SER A 283 -4.26 0.31 -8.76
N GLY A 284 -3.28 -0.27 -9.43
CA GLY A 284 -3.11 -1.71 -9.50
C GLY A 284 -1.70 -2.12 -9.83
N GLU A 285 -1.41 -3.38 -9.58
CA GLU A 285 -0.12 -4.02 -9.75
C GLU A 285 -0.32 -5.40 -10.38
N LEU A 286 0.62 -5.77 -11.25
CA LEU A 286 0.79 -7.13 -11.74
C LEU A 286 2.26 -7.47 -11.60
N GLY A 287 2.58 -8.52 -10.85
CA GLY A 287 3.94 -8.98 -10.66
C GLY A 287 4.07 -10.48 -10.69
N HIS A 288 5.29 -10.94 -10.81
CA HIS A 288 5.63 -12.36 -10.89
C HIS A 288 6.87 -12.64 -10.07
N TRP A 289 6.82 -13.75 -9.35
CA TRP A 289 7.94 -14.37 -8.66
C TRP A 289 8.51 -15.48 -9.53
N TRP A 290 9.78 -15.37 -9.87
CA TRP A 290 10.60 -16.48 -10.35
C TRP A 290 11.43 -16.96 -9.18
N ILE A 291 11.21 -18.19 -8.74
CA ILE A 291 11.88 -18.77 -7.58
C ILE A 291 12.56 -20.06 -8.06
N GLU A 292 13.84 -20.22 -7.78
CA GLU A 292 14.56 -21.47 -8.06
C GLU A 292 13.91 -22.63 -7.31
N ASP A 293 13.50 -23.65 -8.06
CA ASP A 293 12.59 -24.71 -7.61
C ASP A 293 13.31 -25.99 -7.17
N GLY A 294 14.62 -26.11 -7.42
CA GLY A 294 15.40 -27.34 -7.19
C GLY A 294 15.24 -27.92 -5.78
N GLY A 295 15.35 -27.07 -4.75
CA GLY A 295 15.16 -27.48 -3.36
C GLY A 295 13.73 -27.92 -3.04
N PHE A 296 12.74 -27.24 -3.62
CA PHE A 296 11.32 -27.58 -3.47
C PHE A 296 11.01 -28.94 -4.11
N ILE A 297 11.46 -29.15 -5.35
CA ILE A 297 11.28 -30.41 -6.10
C ILE A 297 11.97 -31.57 -5.39
N ASN A 298 13.19 -31.36 -4.89
CA ASN A 298 13.94 -32.35 -4.11
C ASN A 298 13.20 -32.79 -2.85
N MET A 299 12.42 -31.88 -2.25
CA MET A 299 11.52 -32.14 -1.13
C MET A 299 10.11 -32.59 -1.55
N SER A 300 9.89 -32.94 -2.82
CA SER A 300 8.62 -33.39 -3.40
C SER A 300 7.50 -32.34 -3.42
N PHE A 301 7.85 -31.05 -3.40
CA PHE A 301 6.94 -29.94 -3.69
C PHE A 301 6.95 -29.58 -5.19
N SER A 302 5.97 -28.80 -5.63
CA SER A 302 5.94 -28.22 -6.97
C SER A 302 6.78 -26.96 -7.07
N ASP A 303 6.96 -26.45 -8.29
CA ASP A 303 7.48 -25.10 -8.55
C ASP A 303 6.66 -24.06 -7.75
N PRO A 304 7.29 -23.26 -6.87
CA PRO A 304 6.62 -22.26 -6.06
C PRO A 304 6.46 -20.91 -6.78
N SER A 305 6.91 -20.77 -8.03
CA SER A 305 6.80 -19.53 -8.82
C SER A 305 5.34 -19.17 -9.11
N TYR A 306 5.01 -17.88 -8.98
CA TYR A 306 3.63 -17.43 -9.12
C TYR A 306 3.47 -15.98 -9.58
N THR A 307 2.29 -15.69 -10.11
CA THR A 307 1.84 -14.35 -10.48
C THR A 307 0.95 -13.78 -9.39
N TYR A 308 1.23 -12.54 -8.99
CA TYR A 308 0.44 -11.75 -8.06
C TYR A 308 -0.18 -10.56 -8.79
N TYR A 309 -1.40 -10.20 -8.41
CA TYR A 309 -2.03 -8.98 -8.85
C TYR A 309 -2.85 -8.32 -7.75
N ASN A 310 -2.96 -6.99 -7.84
CA ASN A 310 -3.89 -6.24 -7.01
C ASN A 310 -4.53 -5.09 -7.79
N ALA A 311 -5.72 -4.69 -7.34
CA ALA A 311 -6.40 -3.50 -7.84
C ALA A 311 -7.22 -2.88 -6.71
N GLY A 312 -7.19 -1.57 -6.59
CA GLY A 312 -7.84 -0.89 -5.48
C GLY A 312 -8.14 0.58 -5.73
N ILE A 313 -8.98 1.12 -4.85
CA ILE A 313 -9.30 2.53 -4.74
C ILE A 313 -8.82 3.04 -3.38
N GLY A 314 -8.15 4.19 -3.39
CA GLY A 314 -7.70 4.87 -2.19
C GLY A 314 -8.32 6.25 -2.06
N PHE A 315 -8.59 6.66 -0.82
CA PHE A 315 -9.08 7.98 -0.44
C PHE A 315 -8.09 8.61 0.53
N THR A 316 -7.55 9.77 0.16
CA THR A 316 -6.54 10.47 0.96
C THR A 316 -7.10 11.76 1.53
N TYR A 317 -6.97 11.95 2.83
CA TYR A 317 -7.26 13.20 3.52
C TYR A 317 -6.07 13.59 4.40
N LYS A 318 -5.34 14.62 3.98
CA LYS A 318 -4.07 15.02 4.60
C LYS A 318 -3.08 13.83 4.61
N ALA A 319 -2.55 13.49 5.78
CA ALA A 319 -1.66 12.35 6.00
C ALA A 319 -2.38 11.00 6.04
N LEU A 320 -3.72 10.96 6.05
CA LEU A 320 -4.48 9.72 6.18
C LEU A 320 -4.87 9.18 4.81
N THR A 321 -4.74 7.87 4.61
CA THR A 321 -5.24 7.18 3.42
C THR A 321 -6.06 5.95 3.81
N LEU A 322 -7.32 5.90 3.39
CA LEU A 322 -8.15 4.70 3.40
C LEU A 322 -7.97 3.99 2.05
N ASP A 323 -7.43 2.78 2.03
CA ASP A 323 -7.23 1.97 0.82
C ASP A 323 -8.11 0.72 0.86
N LEU A 324 -8.82 0.49 -0.23
CA LEU A 324 -9.74 -0.62 -0.44
C LEU A 324 -9.25 -1.41 -1.64
N ARG A 325 -8.73 -2.62 -1.42
CA ARG A 325 -7.94 -3.34 -2.43
C ARG A 325 -8.26 -4.81 -2.50
N TYR A 326 -8.44 -5.30 -3.73
CA TYR A 326 -8.46 -6.72 -4.03
C TYR A 326 -7.04 -7.20 -4.30
N HIS A 327 -6.67 -8.33 -3.70
CA HIS A 327 -5.43 -9.05 -3.91
C HIS A 327 -5.76 -10.44 -4.44
N GLY A 328 -4.94 -10.94 -5.37
CA GLY A 328 -5.06 -12.30 -5.86
C GLY A 328 -3.76 -12.86 -6.40
N THR A 329 -3.72 -14.18 -6.56
CA THR A 329 -2.60 -14.90 -7.17
C THR A 329 -3.12 -15.94 -8.15
N ASN A 330 -2.24 -16.49 -8.99
CA ASN A 330 -2.57 -17.67 -9.80
C ASN A 330 -2.28 -18.99 -9.06
N MET A 331 -1.88 -18.96 -7.78
CA MET A 331 -1.56 -20.17 -7.02
C MET A 331 -2.83 -20.95 -6.70
N ASN A 332 -2.79 -22.26 -6.95
CA ASN A 332 -3.72 -23.19 -6.33
C ASN A 332 -3.23 -23.61 -4.93
N GLN A 333 -3.98 -24.47 -4.23
CA GLN A 333 -3.61 -24.91 -2.88
C GLN A 333 -2.27 -25.67 -2.82
N THR A 334 -1.93 -26.43 -3.86
CA THR A 334 -0.66 -27.15 -3.99
C THR A 334 0.49 -26.18 -4.19
N ASP A 335 0.36 -25.21 -5.09
CA ASP A 335 1.40 -24.20 -5.33
C ASP A 335 1.63 -23.35 -4.07
N CYS A 336 0.55 -22.96 -3.39
CA CYS A 336 0.62 -22.26 -2.11
C CYS A 336 1.27 -23.14 -1.02
N GLY A 337 0.99 -24.45 -1.03
CA GLY A 337 1.64 -25.43 -0.17
C GLY A 337 3.15 -25.49 -0.42
N ALA A 338 3.57 -25.56 -1.68
CA ALA A 338 4.97 -25.54 -2.07
C ALA A 338 5.68 -24.27 -1.61
N TYR A 339 5.09 -23.09 -1.87
CA TYR A 339 5.65 -21.82 -1.41
C TYR A 339 5.84 -21.79 0.11
N LEU A 340 4.90 -22.35 0.89
CA LEU A 340 4.95 -22.37 2.36
C LEU A 340 5.68 -23.59 2.94
N LEU A 341 6.16 -24.50 2.08
CA LEU A 341 6.71 -25.83 2.40
C LEU A 341 5.76 -26.75 3.19
N VAL A 342 4.45 -26.57 3.06
CA VAL A 342 3.42 -27.36 3.75
C VAL A 342 2.69 -28.30 2.81
N GLY A 343 2.42 -29.52 3.26
CA GLY A 343 1.61 -30.49 2.50
C GLY A 343 0.17 -30.01 2.27
N THR A 344 -0.52 -30.66 1.34
CA THR A 344 -1.96 -30.42 1.09
C THR A 344 -2.77 -31.67 1.50
N PRO A 345 -3.92 -31.52 2.20
CA PRO A 345 -4.53 -30.28 2.66
C PRO A 345 -3.98 -29.78 4.02
N HIS A 346 -3.80 -28.47 4.13
CA HIS A 346 -3.38 -27.77 5.33
C HIS A 346 -4.11 -26.41 5.45
N ALA A 347 -4.36 -25.95 6.67
CA ALA A 347 -5.16 -24.74 6.92
C ALA A 347 -4.55 -23.46 6.29
N THR A 348 -3.23 -23.44 6.11
CA THR A 348 -2.47 -22.32 5.54
C THR A 348 -2.44 -22.32 4.02
N ASN A 349 -2.86 -23.41 3.34
CA ASN A 349 -2.92 -23.41 1.86
C ASN A 349 -3.93 -22.39 1.31
N ASN A 350 -4.75 -21.76 2.15
CA ASN A 350 -5.66 -20.69 1.76
C ASN A 350 -5.06 -19.28 1.88
N TRP A 351 -3.83 -19.13 2.38
CA TRP A 351 -3.16 -17.83 2.58
C TRP A 351 -2.86 -17.10 1.28
N CYS A 352 -2.75 -17.86 0.20
CA CYS A 352 -2.54 -17.36 -1.16
C CYS A 352 -3.84 -17.08 -1.92
N ASN A 353 -5.01 -17.49 -1.37
CA ASN A 353 -6.28 -17.23 -2.03
C ASN A 353 -6.57 -15.74 -2.04
N ASP A 354 -7.31 -15.33 -3.07
CA ASP A 354 -7.82 -14.00 -3.23
C ASP A 354 -8.48 -13.45 -1.96
N THR A 355 -8.27 -12.17 -1.72
CA THR A 355 -8.75 -11.47 -0.53
C THR A 355 -9.02 -10.01 -0.82
N PHE A 356 -9.99 -9.46 -0.11
CA PHE A 356 -10.25 -8.03 -0.12
C PHE A 356 -9.74 -7.43 1.18
N ILE A 357 -8.84 -6.45 1.06
CA ILE A 357 -8.15 -5.83 2.17
C ILE A 357 -8.60 -4.38 2.29
N VAL A 358 -8.96 -4.02 3.52
CA VAL A 358 -9.18 -2.64 3.92
C VAL A 358 -8.00 -2.22 4.76
N SER A 359 -7.37 -1.09 4.42
CA SER A 359 -6.30 -0.51 5.23
C SER A 359 -6.52 0.97 5.48
N LEU A 360 -6.13 1.42 6.67
CA LEU A 360 -6.03 2.82 7.03
C LEU A 360 -4.58 3.12 7.35
N LYS A 361 -3.98 3.99 6.55
CA LYS A 361 -2.60 4.44 6.64
C LYS A 361 -2.52 5.87 7.16
N ALA A 362 -1.46 6.18 7.88
CA ALA A 362 -1.09 7.53 8.28
C ALA A 362 0.39 7.74 7.96
N ASP A 363 0.71 8.64 7.03
CA ASP A 363 2.06 8.86 6.53
C ASP A 363 2.42 10.34 6.55
N THR A 364 3.54 10.70 7.17
CA THR A 364 3.99 12.09 7.25
C THR A 364 5.50 12.20 7.44
N SER A 365 6.01 13.43 7.49
CA SER A 365 7.37 13.71 7.94
C SER A 365 7.42 14.91 8.89
N ILE A 366 8.54 15.05 9.60
CA ILE A 366 8.77 16.18 10.50
C ILE A 366 8.59 17.51 9.75
N ASN A 367 9.08 17.62 8.52
CA ASN A 367 8.93 18.86 7.77
C ASN A 367 7.51 19.09 7.24
N ALA A 368 6.70 18.04 7.04
CA ALA A 368 5.30 18.19 6.64
C ALA A 368 4.37 18.63 7.78
N LEU A 369 4.83 18.56 9.04
CA LEU A 369 4.07 18.98 10.22
C LEU A 369 4.29 20.44 10.63
N LYS A 370 5.28 21.12 10.05
CA LYS A 370 5.60 22.53 10.28
C LYS A 370 4.80 23.41 9.33
#